data_AF-A0A819DQ98-F1
#
_entry.id   AF-A0A819DQ98-F1
#
_cell.length_a   1.000
_cell.length_b   1.000
_cell.length_c   1.000
_cell.angle_alpha   90.00
_cell.angle_beta   90.00
_cell.angle_gamma   90.00
#
_symmetry.space_group_name_H-M   'P 1'
#
loop_
_entity.id
_entity.type
_entity.pdbx_description
1 polymer ?
#
loop_
_entity_poly.entity_id
_entity_poly.type
_entity_poly.pdbx_seq_one_letter_code
_entity_poly.pdbx_strand_id
1 'polypeptide(L)' 'MGKLDLAEQYFTRLLKELSPNNPLLGKLYKDLGELASLTGDYDKSVQWHQKSLALKNPNALVGILNDDEHRKFS' A
#
# COMPACT_ATOMS: atom_id res chain seq x y z
N MET A 1 15.04 10.86 -8.99
CA MET A 1 13.74 11.47 -8.60
C MET A 1 12.61 11.19 -9.60
N GLY A 2 12.78 11.31 -10.92
CA GLY A 2 11.63 11.23 -11.86
C GLY A 2 10.97 9.86 -12.18
N LYS A 3 11.48 8.70 -11.72
CA LYS A 3 10.85 7.39 -12.02
C LYS A 3 9.66 7.07 -11.11
N LEU A 4 9.61 7.67 -9.92
CA LEU A 4 8.55 7.46 -8.93
C LEU A 4 7.26 8.20 -9.30
N ASP A 5 7.36 9.47 -9.68
CA ASP A 5 6.20 10.25 -10.15
C ASP A 5 5.55 9.59 -11.36
N LEU A 6 6.37 9.01 -12.23
CA LEU A 6 5.89 8.25 -13.37
C LEU A 6 5.14 6.99 -12.93
N ALA A 7 5.67 6.25 -11.95
CA ALA A 7 5.00 5.09 -11.39
C ALA A 7 3.65 5.47 -10.75
N GLU A 8 3.61 6.50 -9.91
CA GLU A 8 2.36 7.02 -9.33
C GLU A 8 1.35 7.39 -10.41
N GLN A 9 1.75 8.08 -11.48
CA GLN A 9 0.86 8.41 -12.59
C GLN A 9 0.35 7.18 -13.35
N TYR A 10 1.24 6.23 -13.65
CA TYR A 10 0.88 4.97 -14.32
C TYR A 10 -0.13 4.18 -13.49
N PHE A 11 0.12 4.04 -12.19
CA PHE A 11 -0.75 3.30 -11.29
C PHE A 11 -2.08 4.04 -11.06
N THR A 12 -2.10 5.36 -10.98
CA THR A 12 -3.33 6.16 -10.89
C THR A 12 -4.20 6.01 -12.14
N ARG A 13 -3.59 5.94 -13.32
CA ARG A 13 -4.31 5.68 -14.58
C ARG A 13 -4.83 4.25 -14.63
N LEU A 14 -4.00 3.28 -14.26
CA LEU A 14 -4.40 1.87 -14.20
C LEU A 14 -5.56 1.66 -13.21
N LEU A 15 -5.54 2.34 -12.06
CA LEU A 15 -6.61 2.33 -11.05
C LEU A 15 -7.94 2.86 -11.60
N LYS A 16 -7.91 3.81 -12.53
CA LYS A 16 -9.12 4.32 -13.19
C LYS A 16 -9.66 3.36 -14.25
N GLU A 17 -8.80 2.56 -14.86
CA GLU A 17 -9.20 1.59 -15.90
C GLU A 17 -9.53 0.20 -15.33
N LEU A 18 -8.92 -0.19 -14.22
CA LEU A 18 -9.18 -1.45 -13.53
C LEU A 18 -10.42 -1.33 -12.64
N SER A 19 -11.34 -2.29 -12.76
CA SER A 19 -12.45 -2.38 -11.80
C SER A 19 -11.92 -2.58 -10.37
N PRO A 20 -12.55 -1.96 -9.35
CA PRO A 20 -12.12 -2.03 -7.94
C PRO A 20 -12.12 -3.47 -7.37
N ASN A 21 -12.75 -4.42 -8.07
CA ASN A 21 -12.77 -5.83 -7.71
C ASN A 21 -11.66 -6.67 -8.36
N ASN A 22 -10.71 -6.03 -9.06
CA ASN A 22 -9.67 -6.74 -9.77
C ASN A 22 -8.54 -7.14 -8.79
N PRO A 23 -8.23 -8.43 -8.63
CA PRO A 23 -7.19 -8.91 -7.71
C PRO A 23 -5.79 -8.39 -8.05
N LEU A 24 -5.58 -7.88 -9.26
CA LEU A 24 -4.33 -7.24 -9.67
C LEU A 24 -4.03 -5.94 -8.92
N LEU A 25 -5.05 -5.29 -8.36
CA LEU A 25 -4.89 -4.06 -7.57
C LEU A 25 -4.01 -4.27 -6.34
N GLY A 26 -4.20 -5.36 -5.62
CA GLY A 26 -3.36 -5.69 -4.46
C GLY A 26 -1.88 -5.84 -4.84
N LYS A 27 -1.61 -6.47 -5.98
CA LYS A 27 -0.24 -6.62 -6.50
C LYS A 27 0.35 -5.27 -6.92
N LEU A 28 -0.46 -4.42 -7.55
CA LEU A 28 -0.08 -3.07 -7.99
C LEU A 28 0.43 -2.21 -6.81
N TYR A 29 -0.31 -2.22 -5.70
CA TYR A 29 0.09 -1.50 -4.48
C TYR A 29 1.32 -2.10 -3.81
N LYS A 30 1.53 -3.42 -3.92
CA LYS A 30 2.75 -4.06 -3.39
C LYS A 30 3.99 -3.59 -4.16
N ASP A 31 3.89 -3.57 -5.48
CA ASP A 31 4.97 -3.18 -6.37
C ASP A 31 5.31 -1.67 -6.20
N LEU A 32 4.29 -0.83 -5.89
CA LEU A 32 4.47 0.57 -5.47
C LEU A 32 5.26 0.72 -4.15
N GLY A 33 4.93 -0.09 -3.15
CA GLY A 33 5.60 -0.04 -1.85
C GLY A 33 7.06 -0.44 -1.95
N GLU A 34 7.35 -1.45 -2.76
CA GLU A 34 8.70 -1.92 -3.03
C GLU A 34 9.53 -0.84 -3.77
N LEU A 35 8.92 -0.18 -4.76
CA LEU A 35 9.53 0.94 -5.48
C LEU A 35 9.86 2.12 -4.56
N ALA A 36 8.96 2.48 -3.66
CA ALA A 36 9.17 3.55 -2.68
C ALA A 36 10.28 3.20 -1.67
N SER A 37 10.37 1.93 -1.27
CA SER A 37 11.47 1.45 -0.42
C SER A 37 12.82 1.56 -1.12
N LEU A 38 12.87 1.23 -2.42
CA LEU A 38 14.09 1.34 -3.23
C LEU A 38 14.56 2.78 -3.41
N THR A 39 13.65 3.75 -3.27
CA THR A 39 14.00 5.17 -3.33
C THR A 39 14.30 5.80 -1.98
N GLY A 40 14.32 5.00 -0.92
CA GLY A 40 14.55 5.46 0.45
C GLY A 40 13.35 6.19 1.05
N ASP A 41 12.19 6.12 0.40
CA ASP A 41 10.97 6.82 0.79
C ASP A 41 10.09 5.83 1.59
N TYR A 42 10.58 5.48 2.78
CA TYR A 42 10.03 4.41 3.61
C TYR A 42 8.60 4.71 4.07
N ASP A 43 8.27 5.97 4.36
CA ASP A 43 6.90 6.38 4.72
C ASP A 43 5.90 6.06 3.61
N LYS A 44 6.24 6.39 2.35
CA LYS A 44 5.42 6.03 1.20
C LYS A 44 5.36 4.52 1.00
N SER A 45 6.48 3.81 1.20
CA SER A 45 6.53 2.35 1.09
C SER A 45 5.51 1.67 2.00
N VAL A 46 5.48 2.07 3.28
CA VAL A 46 4.56 1.54 4.28
C VAL A 46 3.12 1.82 3.89
N GLN A 47 2.79 3.04 3.46
CA GLN A 47 1.43 3.39 3.03
C GLN A 47 0.94 2.52 1.87
N TRP A 48 1.79 2.26 0.87
CA TRP A 48 1.42 1.43 -0.27
C TRP A 48 1.27 -0.05 0.11
N HIS A 49 2.16 -0.57 0.96
CA HIS A 49 2.02 -1.93 1.49
C HIS A 49 0.74 -2.10 2.33
N GLN A 50 0.37 -1.10 3.14
CA GLN A 50 -0.88 -1.11 3.88
C GLN A 50 -2.11 -1.13 2.96
N LYS A 51 -2.12 -0.34 1.87
CA LYS A 51 -3.20 -0.37 0.88
C LYS A 51 -3.30 -1.72 0.16
N SER A 52 -2.16 -2.32 -0.18
CA SER A 52 -2.10 -3.68 -0.75
C SER A 52 -2.73 -4.71 0.19
N LEU A 53 -2.39 -4.64 1.48
CA LEU A 53 -2.93 -5.51 2.52
C LEU A 53 -4.42 -5.27 2.75
N ALA A 54 -4.89 -4.03 2.73
CA ALA A 54 -6.31 -3.68 2.87
C ALA A 54 -7.17 -4.35 1.79
N LEU A 55 -6.67 -4.40 0.55
CA LEU A 55 -7.37 -5.02 -0.58
C LEU A 55 -7.29 -6.54 -0.54
N LYS A 56 -6.17 -7.09 -0.06
CA LYS A 56 -5.97 -8.53 0.03
C LYS A 56 -6.68 -9.15 1.23
N ASN A 57 -6.74 -8.43 2.34
CA ASN A 57 -7.35 -8.87 3.57
C ASN A 57 -7.81 -7.65 4.40
N PRO A 58 -9.01 -7.11 4.13
CA PRO A 58 -9.52 -5.92 4.82
C PRO A 58 -9.62 -6.09 6.34
N ASN A 59 -9.80 -7.33 6.83
CA ASN A 59 -9.84 -7.61 8.26
C ASN A 59 -8.46 -7.66 8.94
N ALA A 60 -7.36 -7.79 8.19
CA ALA A 60 -6.03 -7.87 8.78
C ALA A 60 -5.54 -6.54 9.37
N LEU A 61 -6.00 -5.40 8.82
CA LEU A 61 -5.63 -4.08 9.33
C LEU A 61 -6.27 -3.76 10.68
N VAL A 62 -7.45 -4.31 10.96
CA VAL A 62 -8.15 -4.13 12.24
C VAL A 62 -7.37 -4.77 13.39
N GLY A 63 -6.66 -5.88 13.15
CA GLY A 63 -5.81 -6.51 14.17
C GLY A 63 -4.61 -5.64 14.55
N ILE A 64 -3.92 -5.08 13.55
CA ILE A 64 -2.68 -4.30 13.76
C ILE A 64 -2.95 -2.99 14.51
N LEU A 65 -4.08 -2.31 14.26
CA LEU A 65 -4.44 -1.08 14.98
C LEU A 65 -4.93 -1.35 16.41
N ASN A 66 -5.48 -2.54 16.69
CA ASN A 66 -5.97 -2.89 18.02
C ASN A 66 -4.87 -3.43 18.94
N ASP A 67 -3.76 -3.93 18.41
CA ASP A 67 -2.63 -4.44 19.20
C ASP A 67 -1.73 -3.32 19.76
N ASP A 68 -1.73 -2.10 19.18
CA ASP A 68 -0.94 -0.96 19.68
C ASP A 68 -1.55 -0.28 20.93
N GLU A 69 -2.86 -0.42 21.17
CA GLU A 69 -3.53 0.14 22.37
C GLU A 69 -3.23 -0.68 23.64
N HIS A 70 -2.83 -1.95 23.52
CA HIS A 70 -2.56 -2.82 24.67
C HIS A 70 -1.14 -2.70 25.24
N ARG A 71 -0.24 -1.93 24.61
CA ARG A 71 1.14 -1.73 25.09
C ARG A 71 1.36 -0.40 25.82
N LYS A 72 0.29 0.26 26.27
CA LYS A 72 0.34 1.48 27.10
C LYS A 72 -0.05 1.27 28.57
N PHE A 73 -0.38 0.05 28.98
CA PHE A 73 -0.67 -0.28 30.37
C PHE A 73 0.40 -1.21 30.94
N SER A 74 1.54 -0.64 31.33
CA SER A 74 2.40 -1.18 32.38
C SER A 74 3.12 -0.05 33.09
#